data_AF-A0A9X4AZK8-F1
#
_entry.id   AF-A0A9X4AZK8-F1
#
_cell.length_a   1.000
_cell.length_b   1.000
_cell.length_c   1.000
_cell.angle_alpha   90.00
_cell.angle_beta   90.00
_cell.angle_gamma   90.00
#
_symmetry.space_group_name_H-M   'P 1'
#
loop_
_entity.id
_entity.type
_entity.pdbx_description
1 polymer ?
#
loop_
_entity_poly.entity_id
_entity_poly.type
_entity_poly.pdbx_seq_one_letter_code
_entity_poly.pdbx_strand_id
1 'polypeptide(L)'
;MENNVERKRVGAGIITMSVLYLIGQVFVIFGSIINIFFKDETNKILADSGMGTQVNIAQISITLAIALIITIAVILILCKKPIGAFVFIGIEVLSFIYSAIISGVNLYTPLNLIFPGLMIFFIYKKKDIYFVKE
;
A
#
# COMPACT_ATOMS: atom_id res chain seq x y z
N MET A 1 -34.53 15.55 -23.41
CA MET A 1 -33.08 15.31 -23.49
C MET A 1 -32.71 14.51 -22.26
N GLU A 2 -32.72 13.19 -22.40
CA GLU A 2 -32.69 12.24 -21.28
C GLU A 2 -31.25 11.99 -20.83
N ASN A 3 -31.06 12.03 -19.51
CA ASN A 3 -29.79 11.99 -18.79
C ASN A 3 -28.97 10.71 -19.07
N ASN A 4 -27.93 10.80 -19.90
CA ASN A 4 -26.98 9.72 -20.13
C ASN A 4 -25.57 10.04 -19.59
N VAL A 5 -25.50 10.67 -18.41
CA VAL A 5 -24.29 10.61 -17.59
C VAL A 5 -24.32 9.26 -16.88
N GLU A 6 -24.01 8.18 -17.60
CA GLU A 6 -23.76 6.89 -16.99
C GLU A 6 -22.75 7.09 -15.85
N ARG A 7 -23.17 6.90 -14.59
CA ARG A 7 -22.29 6.98 -13.43
C ARG A 7 -21.21 5.91 -13.60
N LYS A 8 -20.07 6.27 -14.20
CA LYS A 8 -18.94 5.37 -14.44
C LYS A 8 -18.61 4.66 -13.13
N ARG A 9 -18.79 3.34 -13.11
CA ARG A 9 -18.52 2.50 -11.93
C ARG A 9 -17.02 2.23 -11.84
N VAL A 10 -16.49 2.24 -10.62
CA VAL A 10 -15.09 1.95 -10.26
C VAL A 10 -14.64 0.58 -10.82
N GLY A 11 -15.58 -0.35 -10.98
CA GLY A 11 -15.33 -1.70 -11.47
C GLY A 11 -15.05 -2.65 -10.31
N ALA A 12 -15.61 -3.86 -10.39
CA ALA A 12 -15.52 -4.84 -9.30
C ALA A 12 -14.06 -5.18 -8.94
N GLY A 13 -13.17 -5.28 -9.94
CA GLY A 13 -11.75 -5.57 -9.72
C GLY A 13 -11.03 -4.52 -8.87
N ILE A 14 -11.28 -3.22 -9.10
CA ILE A 14 -10.69 -2.16 -8.26
C ILE A 14 -11.25 -2.26 -6.84
N ILE A 15 -12.56 -2.49 -6.68
CA ILE A 15 -13.18 -2.62 -5.35
C ILE A 15 -12.58 -3.80 -4.58
N THR A 16 -12.48 -4.98 -5.20
CA THR A 16 -11.88 -6.17 -4.57
C THR A 16 -10.43 -5.92 -4.16
N MET A 17 -9.62 -5.35 -5.06
CA MET A 17 -8.22 -5.03 -4.75
C MET A 17 -8.11 -4.00 -3.63
N SER A 18 -8.93 -2.95 -3.65
CA SER A 18 -8.97 -1.95 -2.59
C SER A 18 -9.34 -2.55 -1.24
N VAL A 19 -10.31 -3.47 -1.17
CA VAL A 19 -10.67 -4.16 0.08
C VAL A 19 -9.50 -5.00 0.60
N LEU A 20 -8.83 -5.76 -0.28
CA LEU A 20 -7.66 -6.56 0.09
C LEU A 20 -6.51 -5.68 0.60
N TYR A 21 -6.27 -4.54 -0.05
CA TYR A 21 -5.31 -3.55 0.41
C TYR A 21 -5.69 -3.01 1.79
N LEU A 22 -6.93 -2.58 1.99
CA LEU A 22 -7.36 -2.04 3.28
C LEU A 22 -7.21 -3.05 4.41
N ILE A 23 -7.59 -4.31 4.19
CA ILE A 23 -7.39 -5.39 5.18
C ILE A 23 -5.89 -5.54 5.49
N GLY A 24 -5.04 -5.64 4.46
CA GLY A 24 -3.60 -5.72 4.63
C GLY A 24 -3.02 -4.53 5.41
N GLN A 25 -3.48 -3.32 5.11
CA GLN A 25 -3.04 -2.11 5.80
C GLN A 25 -3.43 -2.08 7.27
N VAL A 26 -4.58 -2.64 7.66
CA VAL A 26 -4.92 -2.78 9.08
C VAL A 26 -3.85 -3.58 9.80
N PHE A 27 -3.44 -4.74 9.27
CA PHE A 27 -2.39 -5.55 9.89
C PHE A 27 -1.04 -4.82 9.96
N VAL A 28 -0.64 -4.13 8.89
CA VAL A 28 0.62 -3.38 8.85
C VAL A 28 0.61 -2.24 9.87
N ILE A 29 -0.46 -1.46 9.93
CA ILE A 29 -0.59 -0.33 10.85
C ILE A 29 -0.59 -0.81 12.30
N PHE A 30 -1.46 -1.77 12.64
CA PHE A 30 -1.53 -2.30 14.01
C PHE A 30 -0.21 -2.96 14.43
N GLY A 31 0.38 -3.78 13.57
CA GLY A 31 1.68 -4.41 13.83
C GLY A 31 2.79 -3.36 14.05
N SER A 32 2.81 -2.30 13.24
CA SER A 32 3.78 -1.21 13.37
C SER A 32 3.60 -0.44 14.68
N ILE A 33 2.35 -0.14 15.07
CA ILE A 33 2.05 0.53 16.34
C ILE A 33 2.51 -0.33 17.52
N ILE A 34 2.17 -1.63 17.55
CA ILE A 34 2.59 -2.54 18.62
C ILE A 34 4.13 -2.57 18.72
N ASN A 35 4.83 -2.70 17.60
CA ASN A 35 6.30 -2.72 17.60
C ASN A 35 6.93 -1.41 18.10
N ILE A 36 6.30 -0.26 17.86
CA ILE A 36 6.77 1.03 18.37
C ILE A 36 6.57 1.11 19.89
N PHE A 37 5.38 0.78 20.39
CA PHE A 37 5.04 0.91 21.81
C PHE A 37 5.73 -0.15 22.69
N PHE A 38 5.89 -1.37 22.19
CA PHE A 38 6.46 -2.51 22.91
C PHE A 38 7.88 -2.85 22.46
N LYS A 39 8.60 -1.87 21.88
CA LYS A 39 9.94 -2.08 21.33
C LYS A 39 10.90 -2.74 22.33
N ASP A 40 10.96 -2.22 23.55
CA ASP A 40 11.97 -2.66 24.53
C ASP A 40 11.71 -4.09 24.99
N GLU A 41 10.43 -4.45 25.17
CA GLU A 41 10.02 -5.81 25.49
C GLU A 41 10.28 -6.76 24.31
N THR A 42 9.94 -6.33 23.10
CA THR A 42 10.21 -7.09 21.86
C THR A 42 11.71 -7.33 21.68
N ASN A 43 12.55 -6.31 21.93
CA ASN A 43 14.01 -6.42 21.84
C ASN A 43 14.58 -7.34 22.92
N LYS A 44 14.03 -7.33 24.14
CA LYS A 44 14.42 -8.29 25.18
C LYS A 44 14.10 -9.71 24.78
N ILE A 45 12.89 -9.97 24.29
CA ILE A 45 12.47 -11.29 23.81
C ILE A 45 13.37 -11.76 22.65
N LEU A 46 13.68 -10.87 21.70
CA LEU A 46 14.59 -11.16 20.58
C LEU A 46 16.01 -11.50 21.07
N ALA A 47 16.54 -10.72 22.01
CA ALA A 47 17.85 -10.97 22.61
C ALA A 47 17.89 -12.31 23.38
N ASP A 48 16.86 -12.60 24.17
CA ASP A 48 16.73 -13.85 24.94
C ASP A 48 16.57 -15.07 24.01
N SER A 49 15.99 -14.88 22.81
CA SER A 49 15.91 -15.90 21.77
C SER A 49 17.20 -16.09 20.95
N GLY A 50 18.27 -15.36 21.28
CA GLY A 50 19.55 -15.42 20.58
C GLY A 50 19.57 -14.69 19.23
N MET A 51 18.53 -13.91 18.92
CA MET A 51 18.49 -13.08 17.71
C MET A 51 19.21 -11.76 17.98
N GLY A 52 20.34 -11.55 17.30
CA GLY A 52 21.10 -10.28 17.35
C GLY A 52 20.44 -9.11 16.59
N THR A 53 19.17 -9.23 16.23
CA THR A 53 18.44 -8.25 15.44
C THR A 53 17.62 -7.35 16.35
N GLN A 54 17.82 -6.04 16.25
CA GLN A 54 17.06 -5.06 17.02
C GLN A 54 15.97 -4.44 16.18
N VAL A 55 14.83 -4.18 16.82
CA VAL A 55 13.71 -3.42 16.27
C VAL A 55 14.18 -2.00 15.93
N ASN A 56 14.23 -1.68 14.64
CA ASN A 56 14.64 -0.37 14.14
C ASN A 56 13.41 0.55 14.02
N ILE A 57 13.28 1.50 14.96
CA ILE A 57 12.17 2.46 15.00
C ILE A 57 12.09 3.25 13.69
N ALA A 58 13.22 3.69 13.12
CA ALA A 58 13.21 4.51 11.92
C ALA A 58 12.60 3.74 10.73
N GLN A 59 12.93 2.45 10.59
CA GLN A 59 12.36 1.60 9.55
C GLN A 59 10.85 1.38 9.74
N ILE A 60 10.42 1.15 10.99
CA ILE A 60 9.00 0.95 11.30
C ILE A 60 8.21 2.24 11.10
N SER A 61 8.75 3.40 11.48
CA SER A 61 8.11 4.70 11.24
C SER A 61 7.94 5.00 9.75
N ILE A 62 8.93 4.68 8.92
CA ILE A 62 8.83 4.80 7.46
C ILE A 62 7.74 3.85 6.92
N THR A 63 7.75 2.60 7.37
CA THR A 63 6.75 1.59 6.96
C THR A 63 5.33 2.03 7.32
N LEU A 64 5.13 2.56 8.54
CA LEU A 64 3.87 3.10 9.01
C LEU A 64 3.42 4.31 8.17
N ALA A 65 4.33 5.23 7.84
CA ALA A 65 4.00 6.38 6.99
C ALA A 65 3.56 5.94 5.59
N ILE A 66 4.27 4.99 4.96
CA ILE A 66 3.90 4.41 3.66
C ILE A 66 2.52 3.75 3.74
N ALA A 67 2.25 2.96 4.78
CA ALA A 67 0.98 2.28 5.01
C ALA A 67 -0.21 3.26 5.09
N LEU A 68 -0.04 4.37 5.81
CA LEU A 68 -1.06 5.42 5.92
C LEU A 68 -1.30 6.12 4.58
N ILE A 69 -0.25 6.44 3.83
CA ILE A 69 -0.36 7.07 2.50
C ILE A 69 -1.09 6.14 1.53
N ILE A 70 -0.74 4.84 1.50
CA ILE A 70 -1.42 3.85 0.66
C ILE A 70 -2.90 3.76 1.05
N THR A 71 -3.22 3.75 2.34
CA THR A 71 -4.61 3.72 2.84
C THR A 71 -5.41 4.90 2.30
N ILE A 72 -4.88 6.11 2.42
CA ILE A 72 -5.51 7.34 1.91
C ILE A 72 -5.67 7.25 0.39
N ALA A 73 -4.64 6.79 -0.33
CA ALA A 73 -4.67 6.65 -1.78
C ALA A 73 -5.77 5.67 -2.24
N VAL A 74 -5.91 4.52 -1.56
CA VAL A 74 -6.94 3.52 -1.83
C VAL A 74 -8.35 4.07 -1.59
N ILE A 75 -8.55 4.81 -0.49
CA ILE A 75 -9.83 5.48 -0.22
C ILE A 75 -10.16 6.50 -1.33
N LEU A 76 -9.18 7.30 -1.77
CA LEU A 76 -9.37 8.25 -2.86
C LEU A 76 -9.70 7.56 -4.20
N ILE A 77 -9.10 6.39 -4.46
CA ILE A 77 -9.44 5.56 -5.63
C ILE A 77 -10.89 5.10 -5.57
N LEU A 78 -11.36 4.61 -4.42
CA LEU A 78 -12.76 4.22 -4.20
C LEU A 78 -13.71 5.42 -4.37
N CYS A 79 -13.30 6.61 -3.93
CA CYS A 79 -14.01 7.87 -4.13
C CYS A 79 -13.92 8.42 -5.56
N LYS A 80 -13.35 7.68 -6.53
CA LYS A 80 -13.17 8.07 -7.94
C LYS A 80 -12.35 9.34 -8.13
N LYS A 81 -11.45 9.66 -7.19
CA LYS A 81 -10.57 10.82 -7.31
C LYS A 81 -9.31 10.42 -8.10
N PRO A 82 -8.98 11.10 -9.21
CA PRO A 82 -7.83 10.77 -10.04
C PRO A 82 -6.51 10.86 -9.27
N ILE A 83 -6.42 11.81 -8.33
CA ILE A 83 -5.24 11.97 -7.47
C ILE A 83 -4.92 10.72 -6.64
N GLY A 84 -5.92 9.91 -6.27
CA GLY A 84 -5.69 8.65 -5.54
C GLY A 84 -4.89 7.65 -6.36
N ALA A 85 -5.14 7.55 -7.68
CA ALA A 85 -4.41 6.68 -8.57
C ALA A 85 -2.94 7.09 -8.72
N PHE A 86 -2.67 8.39 -8.89
CA PHE A 86 -1.31 8.92 -9.00
C PHE A 86 -0.52 8.72 -7.70
N VAL A 87 -1.12 9.01 -6.55
CA VAL A 87 -0.49 8.81 -5.24
C VAL A 87 -0.20 7.33 -5.00
N PHE A 88 -1.14 6.44 -5.34
CA PHE A 88 -0.96 5.00 -5.18
C PHE A 88 0.20 4.47 -6.03
N ILE A 89 0.25 4.82 -7.33
CA ILE A 89 1.35 4.38 -8.22
C ILE A 89 2.69 4.93 -7.71
N GLY A 90 2.74 6.21 -7.33
CA GLY A 90 3.97 6.84 -6.85
C GLY A 90 4.49 6.21 -5.56
N ILE A 91 3.62 5.96 -4.58
CA ILE A 91 4.03 5.39 -3.30
C ILE A 91 4.41 3.92 -3.43
N GLU A 92 3.79 3.14 -4.32
CA GLU A 92 4.17 1.75 -4.58
C GLU A 92 5.56 1.65 -5.21
N VAL A 93 5.89 2.55 -6.14
CA VAL A 93 7.25 2.64 -6.71
C VAL A 93 8.27 3.00 -5.64
N LEU A 94 7.97 3.99 -4.78
CA LEU A 94 8.86 4.37 -3.67
C LEU A 94 9.03 3.23 -2.65
N SER A 95 7.94 2.54 -2.31
CA SER A 95 7.93 1.38 -1.41
C SER A 95 8.81 0.25 -1.97
N PHE A 96 8.73 -0.01 -3.28
CA PHE A 96 9.58 -0.98 -3.94
C PHE A 96 11.07 -0.61 -3.88
N ILE A 97 11.41 0.64 -4.19
CA ILE A 97 12.80 1.13 -4.11
C ILE A 97 13.33 1.00 -2.68
N TYR A 98 12.52 1.40 -1.69
CA TYR A 98 12.88 1.28 -0.28
C TYR A 98 13.13 -0.18 0.12
N SER A 99 12.24 -1.09 -0.27
CA SER A 99 12.38 -2.52 -0.01
C SER A 99 13.66 -3.09 -0.64
N ALA A 100 13.96 -2.70 -1.88
CA ALA A 100 15.18 -3.10 -2.59
C ALA A 100 16.47 -2.61 -1.90
N ILE A 101 16.45 -1.42 -1.29
CA ILE A 101 17.60 -0.89 -0.54
C ILE A 101 17.81 -1.66 0.78
N ILE A 102 16.74 -1.92 1.53
CA ILE A 102 16.83 -2.54 2.87
C ILE A 102 17.08 -4.05 2.79
N SER A 103 16.36 -4.74 1.91
CA SER A 103 16.35 -6.20 1.84
C SER A 103 17.16 -6.76 0.66
N GLY A 104 17.64 -5.90 -0.24
CA GLY A 104 18.21 -6.31 -1.51
C GLY A 104 17.15 -6.73 -2.54
N VAL A 105 17.59 -6.97 -3.78
CA VAL A 105 16.77 -7.53 -4.84
C VAL A 105 17.11 -9.02 -5.00
N ASN A 106 16.13 -9.88 -4.82
CA ASN A 106 16.23 -11.32 -5.00
C ASN A 106 15.28 -11.79 -6.13
N LEU A 107 15.36 -13.07 -6.51
CA LEU A 107 14.50 -13.65 -7.55
C LEU A 107 13.00 -13.57 -7.21
N TYR A 108 12.65 -13.46 -5.93
CA TYR A 108 11.27 -13.38 -5.45
C TYR A 108 10.76 -11.94 -5.32
N THR A 109 11.63 -10.93 -5.38
CA THR A 109 11.28 -9.51 -5.31
C THR A 109 10.17 -9.09 -6.30
N PRO A 110 10.11 -9.60 -7.55
CA PRO A 110 9.02 -9.30 -8.47
C PRO A 110 7.64 -9.82 -8.04
N LEU A 111 7.55 -10.86 -7.18
CA LEU A 111 6.27 -11.38 -6.70
C LEU A 111 5.51 -10.33 -5.88
N ASN A 112 6.24 -9.49 -5.13
CA ASN A 112 5.65 -8.39 -4.35
C ASN A 112 5.00 -7.33 -5.25
N LEU A 113 5.34 -7.29 -6.55
CA LEU A 113 4.76 -6.36 -7.51
C LEU A 113 3.47 -6.86 -8.15
N ILE A 114 3.10 -8.13 -7.98
CA ILE A 114 1.91 -8.70 -8.63
C ILE A 114 0.65 -7.98 -8.14
N PHE A 115 0.54 -7.78 -6.82
CA PHE A 115 -0.61 -7.12 -6.21
C PHE A 115 -0.76 -5.65 -6.62
N PRO A 116 0.27 -4.79 -6.48
CA PRO A 116 0.19 -3.43 -6.96
C PRO A 116 0.04 -3.38 -8.48
N GLY A 117 0.71 -4.26 -9.22
CA GLY A 117 0.61 -4.34 -10.68
C GLY A 117 -0.80 -4.64 -11.17
N LEU A 118 -1.51 -5.57 -10.53
CA LEU A 118 -2.92 -5.88 -10.83
C LEU A 118 -3.84 -4.69 -10.55
N MET A 119 -3.64 -4.00 -9.42
CA MET A 119 -4.43 -2.81 -9.09
C MET A 119 -4.19 -1.68 -10.10
N ILE A 120 -2.93 -1.45 -10.46
CA ILE A 120 -2.54 -0.49 -11.51
C ILE A 120 -3.17 -0.86 -12.84
N PHE A 121 -3.11 -2.13 -13.25
CA PHE A 121 -3.75 -2.62 -14.47
C PHE A 121 -5.26 -2.33 -14.51
N PHE A 122 -5.97 -2.58 -13.40
CA PHE A 122 -7.41 -2.26 -13.32
C PHE A 122 -7.69 -0.76 -13.38
N ILE A 123 -6.85 0.07 -12.75
CA ILE A 123 -6.95 1.54 -12.82
C ILE A 123 -6.76 2.01 -14.27
N TYR A 124 -5.74 1.51 -14.98
CA TYR A 124 -5.49 1.83 -16.39
C TYR A 124 -6.65 1.42 -17.31
N LYS A 125 -7.27 0.26 -17.06
CA LYS A 125 -8.47 -0.19 -17.81
C LYS A 125 -9.66 0.77 -17.61
N LYS A 126 -9.67 1.54 -16.52
CA LYS A 126 -10.66 2.59 -16.21
C LYS A 126 -10.09 4.00 -16.39
N LYS A 127 -9.26 4.21 -17.42
CA LYS A 127 -8.67 5.51 -17.75
C LYS A 127 -9.67 6.66 -17.84
N ASP A 128 -10.91 6.36 -18.25
CA ASP A 128 -11.97 7.36 -18.39
C ASP A 128 -12.50 7.92 -17.06
N ILE A 129 -12.06 7.36 -15.92
CA ILE A 129 -12.37 7.83 -14.56
C ILE A 129 -11.14 8.53 -13.94
N TYR A 130 -9.94 8.01 -14.21
CA TYR A 130 -8.73 8.40 -13.46
C TYR A 130 -7.72 9.23 -14.27
N PHE A 131 -7.75 9.18 -15.60
CA PHE A 131 -6.73 9.80 -16.47
C PHE A 131 -7.28 10.78 -17.51
N VAL A 132 -8.59 10.81 -17.75
CA VAL A 132 -9.19 11.83 -18.62
C VAL A 132 -9.39 13.11 -17.81
N LYS A 133 -8.70 14.19 -18.22
CA LYS A 133 -9.02 15.56 -17.80
C LYS A 133 -10.38 15.92 -18.39
N GLU A 134 -11.38 16.17 -17.55
CA GLU A 134 -12.48 17.08 -17.92
C GLU A 134 -11.92 18.50 -18.07
#